data_AF-A0A354DJH9-F1
#
_entry.id   AF-A0A354DJH9-F1
#
_cell.length_a   1.000
_cell.length_b   1.000
_cell.length_c   1.000
_cell.angle_alpha   90.00
_cell.angle_beta   90.00
_cell.angle_gamma   90.00
#
_symmetry.space_group_name_H-M   'P 1'
#
loop_
_entity.id
_entity.type
_entity.pdbx_description
1 polymer ?
#
loop_
_entity_poly.entity_id
_entity_poly.type
_entity_poly.pdbx_seq_one_letter_code
_entity_poly.pdbx_strand_id
1 'polypeptide(L)' 'MVAGKIQPLIAMYHHSVKGKILAELSQGQRSLKNFLNKINVKYIEMDDPVPFININRPEDFKRK' A
#
# COMPACT_ATOMS: atom_id res chain seq x y z
N MET A 1 3.58 -7.48 -5.90
CA MET A 1 2.27 -7.66 -5.28
C MET A 1 2.36 -8.91 -4.42
N VAL A 2 1.40 -9.17 -3.54
CA VAL A 2 1.36 -10.40 -2.73
C VAL A 2 0.08 -11.13 -3.09
N ALA A 3 0.19 -12.34 -3.64
CA ALA A 3 -0.95 -13.09 -4.18
C ALA A 3 -1.87 -12.22 -5.08
N GLY A 4 -1.26 -11.43 -5.98
CA GLY A 4 -1.98 -10.54 -6.91
C GLY A 4 -2.57 -9.25 -6.30
N LYS A 5 -2.36 -8.98 -5.01
CA LYS A 5 -2.82 -7.75 -4.33
C LYS A 5 -1.67 -6.79 -4.04
N ILE A 6 -1.90 -5.50 -4.29
CA ILE A 6 -0.96 -4.45 -3.90
C ILE A 6 -1.07 -4.24 -2.38
N GLN A 7 0.08 -4.09 -1.71
CA GLN A 7 0.18 -3.79 -0.28
C GLN A 7 0.85 -2.42 -0.08
N PRO A 8 0.16 -1.28 -0.30
CA PRO A 8 0.80 0.04 -0.28
C PRO A 8 1.32 0.46 1.11
N LEU A 9 0.74 -0.08 2.18
CA LEU A 9 1.15 0.22 3.56
C LEU A 9 2.38 -0.58 3.99
N ILE A 10 2.79 -1.57 3.19
CA ILE A 10 3.99 -2.38 3.38
C ILE A 10 4.85 -2.17 2.13
N ALA A 11 5.43 -0.97 2.00
CA ALA A 11 6.18 -0.56 0.83
C ALA A 11 7.30 0.41 1.22
N MET A 12 8.29 0.53 0.33
CA MET A 12 9.40 1.47 0.50
C MET A 12 9.14 2.71 -0.37
N TYR A 13 9.07 3.88 0.27
CA TYR A 13 8.84 5.16 -0.40
C TYR A 13 10.11 6.00 -0.37
N HIS A 14 10.55 6.44 -1.54
CA HIS A 14 11.67 7.39 -1.63
C HIS A 14 11.22 8.80 -1.22
N HIS A 15 12.08 9.56 -0.53
CA HIS A 15 11.74 10.88 0.01
C HIS A 15 11.16 11.86 -1.03
N SER A 16 11.57 11.73 -2.30
CA SER A 16 11.07 12.57 -3.41
C SER A 16 9.55 12.54 -3.59
N VAL A 17 8.85 11.52 -3.10
CA VAL A 17 7.39 11.43 -3.24
C VAL A 17 6.62 12.18 -2.14
N LYS A 18 7.29 12.60 -1.07
CA LYS A 18 6.66 13.29 0.08
C LYS A 18 5.89 14.53 -0.34
N GLY A 19 6.47 15.38 -1.19
CA GLY A 19 5.81 16.58 -1.69
C GLY A 19 4.55 16.29 -2.49
N LYS A 20 4.55 15.20 -3.28
CA LYS A 20 3.38 14.75 -4.04
C LYS A 20 2.27 14.23 -3.14
N ILE A 21 2.63 13.50 -2.07
CA ILE A 21 1.65 13.06 -1.05
C ILE A 21 0.97 14.27 -0.40
N LEU A 22 1.75 15.29 0.00
CA LEU A 22 1.20 16.50 0.61
C LEU A 22 0.24 17.25 -0.34
N ALA A 23 0.57 17.31 -1.62
CA ALA A 23 -0.28 17.94 -2.63
C ALA A 23 -1.61 17.20 -2.84
N GLU A 24 -1.61 15.86 -2.85
CA GLU A 24 -2.86 15.08 -2.92
C GLU A 24 -3.73 15.32 -1.67
N LEU A 25 -3.11 15.33 -0.49
CA LEU A 25 -3.82 15.53 0.77
C LEU A 25 -4.45 16.93 0.87
N SER A 26 -3.77 17.98 0.40
CA SER A 26 -4.33 19.34 0.40
C SER A 26 -5.54 19.49 -0.53
N GLN A 27 -5.64 18.63 -1.55
CA GLN A 27 -6.79 18.52 -2.44
C GLN A 27 -7.86 17.55 -1.93
N GLY A 28 -7.72 17.02 -0.71
CA GLY A 28 -8.64 16.07 -0.09
C GLY A 28 -8.57 14.64 -0.66
N GLN A 29 -7.61 14.35 -1.54
CA GLN A 29 -7.42 13.04 -2.14
C GLN A 29 -6.77 12.08 -1.14
N ARG A 30 -7.45 10.97 -0.86
CA ARG A 30 -7.02 9.97 0.14
C ARG A 30 -6.84 8.56 -0.42
N SER A 31 -7.06 8.36 -1.71
CA SER A 31 -6.91 7.05 -2.36
C SER A 31 -5.45 6.76 -2.69
N LEU A 32 -4.84 5.84 -1.95
CA LEU A 32 -3.49 5.35 -2.25
C LEU A 32 -3.38 4.74 -3.65
N LYS A 33 -4.42 4.03 -4.12
CA LYS A 33 -4.46 3.48 -5.48
C LYS A 33 -4.31 4.58 -6.53
N ASN A 34 -5.03 5.70 -6.37
CA ASN A 34 -4.94 6.82 -7.30
C ASN A 34 -3.57 7.50 -7.22
N PHE A 35 -3.01 7.63 -6.02
CA PHE A 35 -1.68 8.20 -5.84
C PHE A 35 -0.58 7.36 -6.50
N LEU A 36 -0.63 6.03 -6.36
CA LEU A 36 0.35 5.12 -6.98
C LEU A 36 0.38 5.25 -8.51
N ASN A 37 -0.76 5.53 -9.15
CA ASN A 37 -0.82 5.78 -10.60
C ASN A 37 -0.15 7.09 -11.04
N LYS A 38 0.15 8.00 -10.10
CA LYS A 38 0.73 9.33 -10.35
C LYS A 38 2.24 9.40 -10.08
N ILE A 39 2.85 8.29 -9.65
CA ILE A 39 4.27 8.21 -9.34
C ILE A 39 4.92 7.01 -10.02
N ASN A 40 6.25 7.02 -10.09
CA ASN A 40 6.99 5.86 -10.58
C ASN A 40 7.00 4.77 -9.50
N VAL A 41 6.38 3.63 -9.79
CA VAL A 41 6.27 2.50 -8.86
C VAL A 41 6.89 1.26 -9.49
N LYS A 42 7.79 0.61 -8.76
CA LYS A 42 8.25 -0.74 -9.07
C LYS A 42 7.50 -1.74 -8.20
N TYR A 43 6.70 -2.59 -8.83
CA TYR A 43 6.01 -3.67 -8.14
C TYR A 43 6.91 -4.91 -8.04
N ILE A 44 7.00 -5.49 -6.84
CA ILE A 44 7.77 -6.71 -6.57
C ILE A 44 6.81 -7.83 -6.21
N GLU A 45 6.74 -8.89 -7.01
CA GLU A 45 5.93 -10.07 -6.72
C GLU A 45 6.50 -10.89 -5.57
N MET A 46 5.59 -11.36 -4.71
CA MET A 46 5.87 -12.18 -3.55
C MET A 46 4.83 -13.29 -3.47
N ASP A 47 5.33 -14.52 -3.32
CA ASP A 47 4.51 -15.73 -3.44
C ASP A 47 3.83 -16.13 -2.13
N ASP A 48 4.42 -15.80 -0.98
CA ASP A 48 3.86 -16.13 0.34
C ASP A 48 2.97 -15.00 0.87
N PRO A 49 1.64 -15.18 0.95
CA PRO A 49 0.75 -14.19 1.51
C PRO A 49 0.64 -14.22 3.03
N VAL A 50 1.11 -15.27 3.71
CA VAL A 50 0.93 -15.47 5.16
C VAL A 50 1.51 -14.31 5.97
N PRO A 51 2.73 -13.78 5.67
CA PRO A 51 3.29 -12.65 6.40
C PRO A 51 2.51 -11.34 6.22
N PHE A 52 1.60 -11.27 5.24
CA PHE A 52 0.88 -10.06 4.83
C PHE A 52 -0.61 -10.09 5.22
N ILE A 53 -1.05 -11.06 6.02
CA ILE A 53 -2.42 -11.13 6.54
C ILE A 53 -2.68 -9.94 7.47
N ASN A 54 -3.60 -9.07 7.04
CA ASN A 54 -4.04 -7.91 7.82
C ASN A 54 -5.14 -8.30 8.82
N ILE A 55 -5.04 -7.85 10.07
CA ILE A 55 -6.04 -8.07 11.12
C ILE A 55 -6.87 -6.78 11.25
N ASN A 56 -8.09 -6.77 10.73
CA ASN A 56 -9.01 -5.63 10.82
C ASN A 56 -10.15 -5.87 11.82
N ARG A 57 -10.48 -7.14 12.08
CA ARG A 57 -11.55 -7.58 12.97
C ARG A 57 -11.02 -8.60 13.98
N PRO A 58 -11.64 -8.74 15.17
CA PRO A 58 -11.22 -9.73 16.17
C PRO A 58 -11.16 -11.18 15.64
N GLU A 59 -12.06 -11.52 14.72
CA GLU A 59 -12.11 -12.83 14.06
C GLU A 59 -10.92 -13.12 13.13
N ASP A 60 -10.24 -12.08 12.61
CA ASP A 60 -9.06 -12.26 11.75
C ASP A 60 -7.88 -12.86 12.53
N PHE A 61 -7.82 -12.64 13.85
CA PHE A 61 -6.78 -13.21 14.71
C PHE A 61 -6.78 -14.74 14.72
N LYS A 62 -7.97 -15.36 14.60
CA LYS A 62 -8.12 -16.82 14.55
C LYS A 62 -7.79 -17.42 13.18
N ARG A 63 -7.64 -16.57 12.15
CA ARG A 63 -7.33 -16.94 10.76
C ARG A 63 -5.86 -16.74 10.40
N LYS A 64 -5.03 -16.32 11.37
CA LYS A 64 -3.58 -16.22 11.21
C LYS A 64 -2.89 -17.57 11.37
#